data_AF-A0A182SK50-F1
#
_entry.id   AF-A0A182SK50-F1
#
_cell.length_a   1.000
_cell.length_b   1.000
_cell.length_c   1.000
_cell.angle_alpha   90.00
_cell.angle_beta   90.00
_cell.angle_gamma   90.00
#
_symmetry.space_group_name_H-M   'P 1'
#
loop_
_entity.id
_entity.type
_entity.pdbx_description
1 polymer ?
#
loop_
_entity_poly.entity_id
_entity_poly.type
_entity_poly.pdbx_seq_one_letter_code
_entity_poly.pdbx_strand_id
1 'polypeptide(L)'
;GEVKLADFGLARLYNADNRERPYTNKVITLWYRPPELLLGEERYGPAIDVWSCGCILGELFLKKPLFQANQEPAQLEMISRLCGTPTPAVWPNVIKLPLFHTLKSKKQYRRKLREDFVFMPTPSLELLDSMLVLDPDRRITAEDALKSNWLKNVIPEQLPPPQLPTWQDCHELWSKKRRRQLREQQESALNLPPGKPSGSTIKLDGITLPGTGAPTGINML
;
A
#
# COMPACT_ATOMS: atom_id res chain seq x y z
N GLY A 1 -9.73 -16.37 -17.86
CA GLY A 1 -9.57 -15.47 -16.71
C GLY A 1 -9.27 -14.08 -17.20
N GLU A 2 -10.21 -13.47 -17.91
CA GLU A 2 -10.07 -12.12 -18.45
C GLU A 2 -10.27 -11.08 -17.35
N VAL A 3 -9.43 -10.04 -17.35
CA VAL A 3 -9.54 -8.93 -16.39
C VAL A 3 -10.25 -7.77 -17.07
N LYS A 4 -11.25 -7.19 -16.39
CA LYS A 4 -11.97 -5.99 -16.85
C LYS A 4 -11.96 -4.96 -15.73
N LEU A 5 -11.59 -3.72 -16.07
CA LEU A 5 -11.80 -2.61 -15.16
C LEU A 5 -13.29 -2.30 -15.08
N ALA A 6 -13.78 -2.02 -13.89
CA ALA A 6 -15.20 -1.76 -13.62
C ALA A 6 -15.34 -0.55 -12.69
N ASP A 7 -16.59 -0.13 -12.45
CA ASP A 7 -16.96 0.98 -11.56
C ASP A 7 -16.36 2.34 -11.96
N PHE A 8 -16.83 2.85 -13.09
CA PHE A 8 -16.47 4.18 -13.60
C PHE A 8 -17.28 5.32 -12.95
N GLY A 9 -17.96 5.08 -11.82
CA GLY A 9 -18.85 6.07 -11.18
C GLY A 9 -18.13 7.35 -10.71
N LEU A 10 -16.82 7.27 -10.48
CA LEU A 10 -15.95 8.39 -10.12
C LEU A 10 -15.07 8.89 -11.29
N ALA A 11 -15.19 8.30 -12.48
CA ALA A 11 -14.39 8.70 -13.63
C ALA A 11 -14.72 10.12 -14.08
N ARG A 12 -13.70 10.82 -14.59
CA ARG A 12 -13.79 12.21 -15.05
C ARG A 12 -12.91 12.42 -16.29
N LEU A 13 -13.33 13.36 -17.14
CA LEU A 13 -12.50 13.81 -18.26
C LEU A 13 -11.32 14.64 -17.73
N TYR A 14 -10.12 14.18 -18.09
CA TYR A 14 -8.88 14.89 -17.87
C TYR A 14 -8.48 15.63 -19.16
N ASN A 15 -8.10 16.90 -19.06
CA ASN A 15 -7.60 17.66 -20.20
C ASN A 15 -6.08 17.88 -20.02
N ALA A 16 -5.28 17.22 -20.85
CA ALA A 16 -3.82 17.32 -20.80
C ALA A 16 -3.30 18.73 -21.14
N ASP A 17 -4.08 19.52 -21.91
CA ASP A 17 -3.74 20.89 -22.31
C ASP A 17 -4.06 21.91 -21.22
N ASN A 18 -4.94 21.57 -20.28
CA ASN A 18 -5.30 22.42 -19.15
C ASN A 18 -5.08 21.69 -17.82
N ARG A 19 -3.80 21.56 -17.46
CA ARG A 19 -3.35 20.93 -16.21
C ARG A 19 -3.68 21.74 -14.95
N GLU A 20 -4.13 22.98 -15.10
CA GLU A 20 -4.46 23.85 -13.96
C GLU A 20 -5.88 23.64 -13.44
N ARG A 21 -6.71 22.88 -14.17
CA ARG A 21 -8.08 22.58 -13.75
C ARG A 21 -8.09 21.82 -12.42
N PRO A 22 -8.75 22.34 -11.38
CA PRO A 22 -8.88 21.62 -10.11
C PRO A 22 -9.92 20.49 -10.23
N TYR A 23 -9.66 19.41 -9.51
CA TYR A 23 -10.50 18.22 -9.37
C TYR A 23 -10.74 17.89 -7.90
N THR A 24 -11.71 17.03 -7.62
CA THR A 24 -12.03 16.60 -6.25
C THR A 24 -10.88 15.80 -5.63
N ASN A 25 -10.18 16.34 -4.64
CA ASN A 25 -9.05 15.67 -4.00
C ASN A 25 -9.40 14.31 -3.34
N LYS A 26 -10.55 14.20 -2.66
CA LYS A 26 -10.97 12.99 -1.92
C LYS A 26 -11.54 11.90 -2.83
N VAL A 27 -10.74 11.46 -3.79
CA VAL A 27 -11.00 10.31 -4.65
C VAL A 27 -10.11 9.13 -4.27
N ILE A 28 -10.42 7.95 -4.82
CA ILE A 28 -9.75 6.68 -4.56
C ILE A 28 -9.93 6.21 -3.10
N THR A 29 -10.17 4.91 -2.89
CA THR A 29 -10.22 4.32 -1.55
C THR A 29 -8.88 4.50 -0.84
N LEU A 30 -8.89 4.85 0.45
CA LEU A 30 -7.70 5.27 1.20
C LEU A 30 -6.48 4.36 1.02
N TRP A 31 -6.66 3.03 0.99
CA TRP A 31 -5.59 2.04 0.88
C TRP A 31 -4.80 2.10 -0.44
N TYR A 32 -5.44 2.62 -1.49
CA TYR A 32 -4.87 2.75 -2.84
C TYR A 32 -4.60 4.21 -3.19
N ARG A 33 -4.87 5.16 -2.26
CA ARG A 33 -4.72 6.59 -2.52
C ARG A 33 -3.24 6.99 -2.55
N PRO A 34 -2.78 7.71 -3.59
CA PRO A 34 -1.40 8.15 -3.73
C PRO A 34 -1.03 9.31 -2.78
N PRO A 35 0.27 9.54 -2.54
CA PRO A 35 0.72 10.55 -1.58
C PRO A 35 0.34 11.99 -1.96
N GLU A 36 0.26 12.35 -3.24
CA GLU A 36 -0.15 13.69 -3.68
C GLU A 36 -1.58 14.02 -3.28
N LEU A 37 -2.50 13.06 -3.36
CA LEU A 37 -3.87 13.25 -2.90
C LEU A 37 -3.94 13.33 -1.37
N LEU A 38 -3.19 12.50 -0.66
CA LEU A 38 -3.09 12.58 0.81
C LEU A 38 -2.50 13.91 1.29
N LEU A 39 -1.67 14.55 0.46
CA LEU A 39 -1.07 15.85 0.72
C LEU A 39 -1.90 17.03 0.19
N GLY A 40 -3.10 16.76 -0.34
CA GLY A 40 -4.08 17.78 -0.71
C GLY A 40 -4.00 18.30 -2.14
N GLU A 41 -3.37 17.58 -3.07
CA GLU A 41 -3.34 18.00 -4.48
C GLU A 41 -4.74 17.97 -5.11
N GLU A 42 -5.10 19.04 -5.84
CA GLU A 42 -6.35 19.14 -6.58
C GLU A 42 -6.11 19.18 -8.10
N ARG A 43 -4.90 19.51 -8.55
CA ARG A 43 -4.46 19.53 -9.94
C ARG A 43 -3.64 18.28 -10.26
N TYR A 44 -4.26 17.12 -10.05
CA TYR A 44 -3.65 15.83 -10.30
C TYR A 44 -3.95 15.32 -11.71
N GLY A 45 -3.17 14.32 -12.16
CA GLY A 45 -3.30 13.70 -13.47
C GLY A 45 -3.41 12.17 -13.41
N PRO A 46 -3.27 11.47 -14.54
CA PRO A 46 -3.43 10.01 -14.65
C PRO A 46 -2.47 9.19 -13.77
N ALA A 47 -1.40 9.79 -13.26
CA ALA A 47 -0.43 9.13 -12.39
C ALA A 47 -1.06 8.57 -11.09
N ILE A 48 -2.20 9.11 -10.64
CA ILE A 48 -2.92 8.61 -9.45
C ILE A 48 -3.42 7.17 -9.64
N ASP A 49 -3.80 6.81 -10.88
CA ASP A 49 -4.30 5.49 -11.20
C ASP A 49 -3.15 4.48 -11.29
N VAL A 50 -1.99 4.91 -11.82
CA VAL A 50 -0.78 4.07 -11.85
C VAL A 50 -0.32 3.71 -10.45
N TRP A 51 -0.39 4.64 -9.49
CA TRP A 51 -0.09 4.31 -8.08
C TRP A 51 -1.04 3.23 -7.55
N SER A 52 -2.34 3.37 -7.81
CA SER A 52 -3.36 2.39 -7.40
C SER A 52 -3.07 1.01 -8.00
N CYS A 53 -2.72 0.94 -9.27
CA CYS A 53 -2.28 -0.29 -9.93
C CYS A 53 -0.98 -0.86 -9.32
N GLY A 54 -0.04 -0.01 -8.88
CA GLY A 54 1.17 -0.43 -8.17
C GLY A 54 0.86 -1.08 -6.82
N CYS A 55 -0.08 -0.50 -6.07
CA CYS A 55 -0.58 -1.10 -4.83
C CYS A 55 -1.20 -2.49 -5.09
N ILE A 56 -2.02 -2.61 -6.15
CA ILE A 56 -2.61 -3.90 -6.55
C ILE A 56 -1.52 -4.90 -6.95
N LEU A 57 -0.51 -4.49 -7.72
CA LEU A 57 0.62 -5.35 -8.07
C LEU A 57 1.33 -5.89 -6.83
N GLY A 58 1.66 -5.02 -5.87
CA GLY A 58 2.26 -5.45 -4.59
C GLY A 58 1.34 -6.40 -3.80
N GLU A 59 0.04 -6.12 -3.77
CA GLU A 59 -0.96 -6.96 -3.12
C GLU A 59 -1.11 -8.35 -3.76
N LEU A 60 -1.01 -8.46 -5.10
CA LEU A 60 -1.07 -9.75 -5.79
C LEU A 60 0.05 -10.70 -5.35
N PHE A 61 1.22 -10.15 -5.01
CA PHE A 61 2.36 -10.91 -4.48
C PHE A 61 2.23 -11.16 -2.96
N LEU A 62 1.81 -10.15 -2.18
CA LEU A 62 1.68 -10.27 -0.72
C LEU A 62 0.43 -11.01 -0.24
N LYS A 63 -0.60 -11.13 -1.09
CA LYS A 63 -1.96 -11.62 -0.75
C LYS A 63 -2.67 -10.80 0.34
N LYS A 64 -2.19 -9.59 0.63
CA LYS A 64 -2.78 -8.63 1.55
C LYS A 64 -2.54 -7.20 1.03
N PRO A 65 -3.41 -6.23 1.39
CA PRO A 65 -3.23 -4.84 0.98
C PRO A 65 -1.86 -4.29 1.38
N LEU A 66 -1.25 -3.54 0.47
CA LEU A 66 0.08 -2.97 0.67
C LEU A 66 0.10 -1.90 1.77
N PHE A 67 -0.90 -1.02 1.74
CA PHE A 67 -1.05 0.08 2.69
C PHE A 67 -2.45 0.06 3.28
N GLN A 68 -2.54 -0.25 4.58
CA GLN A 68 -3.81 -0.48 5.25
C GLN A 68 -3.93 0.39 6.51
N ALA A 69 -4.30 1.66 6.32
CA ALA A 69 -4.62 2.56 7.43
C ALA A 69 -6.10 2.96 7.45
N ASN A 70 -6.52 3.52 8.59
CA ASN A 70 -7.90 4.00 8.79
C ASN A 70 -8.02 5.53 8.65
N GLN A 71 -6.89 6.25 8.60
CA GLN A 71 -6.84 7.72 8.57
C GLN A 71 -5.69 8.17 7.65
N GLU A 72 -5.84 9.34 7.02
CA GLU A 72 -4.87 9.87 6.02
C GLU A 72 -3.45 10.06 6.57
N PRO A 73 -3.22 10.60 7.79
CA PRO A 73 -1.87 10.73 8.32
C PRO A 73 -1.18 9.38 8.54
N ALA A 74 -1.95 8.37 9.01
CA ALA A 74 -1.45 7.03 9.21
C ALA A 74 -1.15 6.33 7.87
N GLN A 75 -1.97 6.57 6.84
CA GLN A 75 -1.73 6.08 5.49
C GLN A 75 -0.43 6.65 4.91
N LEU A 76 -0.22 7.97 5.04
CA LEU A 76 0.99 8.64 4.58
C LEU A 76 2.24 8.13 5.32
N GLU A 77 2.13 7.86 6.61
CA GLU A 77 3.20 7.26 7.42
C GLU A 77 3.52 5.82 6.96
N MET A 78 2.52 4.99 6.63
CA MET A 78 2.75 3.66 6.04
C MET A 78 3.46 3.74 4.69
N ILE A 79 3.02 4.64 3.82
CA ILE A 79 3.69 4.91 2.54
C ILE A 79 5.14 5.32 2.79
N SER A 80 5.37 6.24 3.73
CA SER A 80 6.71 6.75 4.05
C SER A 80 7.65 5.63 4.51
N ARG A 81 7.15 4.68 5.31
CA ARG A 81 7.95 3.55 5.80
C ARG A 81 8.47 2.64 4.70
N LEU A 82 7.73 2.47 3.60
CA LEU A 82 8.11 1.60 2.49
C LEU A 82 8.82 2.38 1.36
N CYS A 83 8.17 3.44 0.91
CA CYS A 83 8.55 4.23 -0.26
C CYS A 83 9.56 5.34 0.05
N GLY A 84 9.83 5.60 1.34
CA GLY A 84 10.64 6.71 1.84
C GLY A 84 9.80 7.93 2.20
N THR A 85 10.31 8.80 3.07
CA THR A 85 9.59 10.03 3.45
C THR A 85 9.58 11.04 2.28
N PRO A 86 8.43 11.65 1.94
CA PRO A 86 8.37 12.74 0.97
C PRO A 86 9.27 13.90 1.41
N THR A 87 10.28 14.20 0.60
CA THR A 87 11.23 15.30 0.82
C THR A 87 11.52 16.00 -0.50
N PRO A 88 11.95 17.27 -0.48
CA PRO A 88 12.32 18.00 -1.70
C PRO A 88 13.40 17.32 -2.55
N ALA A 89 14.25 16.49 -1.93
CA ALA A 89 15.30 15.76 -2.63
C ALA A 89 14.77 14.66 -3.57
N VAL A 90 13.67 14.00 -3.20
CA VAL A 90 13.05 12.93 -4.01
C VAL A 90 11.83 13.42 -4.79
N TRP A 91 11.20 14.49 -4.31
CA TRP A 91 10.01 15.11 -4.87
C TRP A 91 10.08 16.63 -4.69
N PRO A 92 10.70 17.37 -5.64
CA PRO A 92 10.96 18.80 -5.50
C PRO A 92 9.70 19.64 -5.26
N ASN A 93 8.59 19.29 -5.93
CA ASN A 93 7.33 20.02 -5.84
C ASN A 93 6.51 19.71 -4.58
N VAL A 94 6.94 18.78 -3.71
CA VAL A 94 6.19 18.39 -2.50
C VAL A 94 5.90 19.57 -1.56
N ILE A 95 6.80 20.56 -1.52
CA ILE A 95 6.68 21.76 -0.67
C ILE A 95 5.50 22.66 -1.06
N LYS A 96 4.99 22.51 -2.29
CA LYS A 96 3.87 23.29 -2.81
C LYS A 96 2.51 22.70 -2.40
N LEU A 97 2.50 21.48 -1.85
CA LEU A 97 1.28 20.77 -1.53
C LEU A 97 0.63 21.31 -0.24
N PRO A 98 -0.70 21.52 -0.22
CA PRO A 98 -1.38 22.21 0.88
C PRO A 98 -1.13 21.61 2.27
N LEU A 99 -1.05 20.27 2.35
CA LEU A 99 -0.94 19.58 3.64
C LEU A 99 0.49 19.12 3.96
N PHE A 100 1.49 19.46 3.14
CA PHE A 100 2.87 18.99 3.35
C PHE A 100 3.42 19.38 4.72
N HIS A 101 3.33 20.66 5.10
CA HIS A 101 3.87 21.12 6.39
C HIS A 101 3.07 20.61 7.60
N THR A 102 1.77 20.35 7.42
CA THR A 102 0.87 19.87 8.48
C THR A 102 1.04 18.38 8.75
N LEU A 103 1.19 17.57 7.69
CA LEU A 103 1.28 16.12 7.77
C LEU A 103 2.71 15.58 7.73
N LYS A 104 3.71 16.46 7.69
CA LYS A 104 5.12 16.08 7.69
C LYS A 104 5.45 15.20 8.90
N SER A 105 5.86 13.96 8.64
CA SER A 105 6.36 13.08 9.70
C SER A 105 7.64 13.65 10.31
N LYS A 106 7.76 13.56 11.63
CA LYS A 106 9.01 13.90 12.34
C LYS A 106 10.12 12.89 12.03
N LYS A 107 9.74 11.67 11.64
CA LYS A 107 10.67 10.59 11.28
C LYS A 107 10.95 10.63 9.78
N GLN A 108 12.22 10.48 9.44
CA GLN A 108 12.66 10.31 8.06
C GLN A 108 12.94 8.84 7.81
N TYR A 109 12.29 8.30 6.78
CA TYR A 109 12.41 6.93 6.34
C TYR A 109 13.18 6.88 5.02
N ARG A 110 14.14 5.97 4.93
CA ARG A 110 14.76 5.60 3.67
C ARG A 110 13.80 4.70 2.90
N ARG A 111 13.77 4.84 1.57
CA ARG A 111 13.07 3.91 0.69
C ARG A 111 13.67 2.51 0.84
N LYS A 112 12.83 1.52 1.15
CA LYS A 112 13.22 0.11 1.35
C LYS A 112 12.37 -0.88 0.57
N LEU A 113 11.59 -0.39 -0.40
CA LEU A 113 10.72 -1.21 -1.25
C LEU A 113 11.46 -2.40 -1.88
N ARG A 114 12.66 -2.18 -2.44
CA ARG A 114 13.44 -3.27 -3.05
C ARG A 114 13.94 -4.32 -2.04
N GLU A 115 14.20 -3.89 -0.80
CA GLU A 115 14.64 -4.79 0.28
C GLU A 115 13.47 -5.63 0.77
N ASP A 116 12.34 -5.00 1.07
CA ASP A 116 11.13 -5.67 1.58
C ASP A 116 10.50 -6.62 0.55
N PHE A 117 10.69 -6.36 -0.75
CA PHE A 117 10.12 -7.14 -1.86
C PHE A 117 11.14 -7.98 -2.63
N VAL A 118 12.28 -8.33 -2.02
CA VAL A 118 13.32 -9.17 -2.64
C VAL A 118 12.81 -10.55 -3.10
N PHE A 119 11.68 -11.01 -2.57
CA PHE A 119 11.02 -12.26 -2.96
C PHE A 119 10.29 -12.18 -4.31
N MET A 120 10.07 -10.98 -4.85
CA MET A 120 9.47 -10.80 -6.18
C MET A 120 10.50 -11.03 -7.29
N PRO A 121 10.10 -11.59 -8.45
CA PRO A 121 10.96 -11.60 -9.64
C PRO A 121 11.48 -10.20 -9.96
N THR A 122 12.77 -10.09 -10.31
CA THR A 122 13.41 -8.78 -10.55
C THR A 122 12.64 -7.87 -11.52
N PRO A 123 12.14 -8.36 -12.69
CA PRO A 123 11.42 -7.48 -13.61
C PRO A 123 10.10 -6.94 -13.03
N SER A 124 9.38 -7.73 -12.22
CA SER A 124 8.14 -7.27 -11.59
C SER A 124 8.41 -6.30 -10.45
N LEU A 125 9.52 -6.50 -9.71
CA LEU A 125 9.98 -5.58 -8.67
C LEU A 125 10.41 -4.23 -9.25
N GLU A 126 11.10 -4.22 -10.40
CA GLU A 126 11.46 -3.00 -11.11
C GLU A 126 10.23 -2.19 -11.55
N LEU A 127 9.21 -2.89 -12.07
CA LEU A 127 7.93 -2.26 -12.42
C LEU A 127 7.24 -1.70 -11.16
N LEU A 128 7.14 -2.49 -10.09
CA LEU A 128 6.54 -2.05 -8.82
C LEU A 128 7.24 -0.80 -8.24
N ASP A 129 8.57 -0.79 -8.26
CA ASP A 129 9.37 0.34 -7.78
C ASP A 129 9.08 1.61 -8.59
N SER A 130 8.90 1.48 -9.91
CA SER A 130 8.60 2.59 -10.83
C SER A 130 7.15 3.09 -10.73
N MET A 131 6.20 2.22 -10.38
CA MET A 131 4.80 2.59 -10.13
C MET A 131 4.61 3.27 -8.77
N LEU A 132 5.42 2.92 -7.76
CA LEU A 132 5.35 3.45 -6.40
C LEU A 132 6.39 4.55 -6.13
N VAL A 133 6.65 5.38 -7.13
CA VAL A 133 7.44 6.61 -7.00
C VAL A 133 6.56 7.70 -6.38
N LEU A 134 7.11 8.41 -5.38
CA LEU A 134 6.39 9.44 -4.63
C LEU A 134 6.03 10.63 -5.51
N ASP A 135 7.00 11.13 -6.26
CA ASP A 135 6.81 12.23 -7.20
C ASP A 135 5.99 11.77 -8.42
N PRO A 136 4.75 12.27 -8.62
CA PRO A 136 3.90 11.84 -9.72
C PRO A 136 4.49 12.15 -11.10
N ASP A 137 5.32 13.20 -11.23
CA ASP A 137 5.96 13.56 -12.51
C ASP A 137 7.07 12.58 -12.90
N ARG A 138 7.60 11.82 -11.93
CA ARG A 138 8.64 10.80 -12.13
C ARG A 138 8.09 9.38 -12.10
N ARG A 139 6.79 9.23 -11.82
CA ARG A 139 6.11 7.94 -11.79
C ARG A 139 5.93 7.44 -13.21
N ILE A 140 6.11 6.14 -13.42
CA ILE A 140 5.94 5.53 -14.74
C ILE A 140 4.52 5.76 -15.28
N THR A 141 4.38 5.95 -16.59
CA THR A 141 3.06 6.04 -17.23
C THR A 141 2.49 4.64 -17.46
N ALA A 142 1.17 4.54 -17.68
CA ALA A 142 0.56 3.26 -18.05
C ALA A 142 1.14 2.70 -19.37
N GLU A 143 1.43 3.58 -20.33
CA GLU A 143 2.03 3.21 -21.60
C GLU A 143 3.44 2.63 -21.41
N ASP A 144 4.28 3.29 -20.60
CA ASP A 144 5.64 2.83 -20.35
C ASP A 144 5.69 1.59 -19.46
N ALA A 145 4.70 1.42 -18.57
CA ALA A 145 4.53 0.20 -17.78
C ALA A 145 4.33 -1.03 -18.69
N LEU A 146 3.55 -0.91 -19.77
CA LEU A 146 3.37 -1.99 -20.75
C LEU A 146 4.66 -2.33 -21.49
N LYS A 147 5.57 -1.36 -21.67
CA LYS A 147 6.89 -1.55 -22.28
C LYS A 147 7.94 -2.13 -21.31
N SER A 148 7.62 -2.29 -20.03
CA SER A 148 8.54 -2.83 -19.02
C SER A 148 8.96 -4.26 -19.33
N ASN A 149 10.13 -4.68 -18.82
CA ASN A 149 10.61 -6.05 -18.97
C ASN A 149 9.64 -7.12 -18.43
N TRP A 150 8.77 -6.75 -17.49
CA TRP A 150 7.76 -7.63 -16.93
C TRP A 150 6.56 -7.85 -17.86
N LEU A 151 6.13 -6.83 -18.61
CA LEU A 151 4.88 -6.87 -19.39
C LEU A 151 5.08 -6.93 -20.90
N LYS A 152 6.21 -6.43 -21.43
CA LYS A 152 6.41 -6.20 -22.88
C LYS A 152 6.23 -7.42 -23.78
N ASN A 153 6.47 -8.63 -23.25
CA ASN A 153 6.38 -9.89 -24.00
C ASN A 153 5.18 -10.75 -23.58
N VAL A 154 4.29 -10.21 -22.73
CA VAL A 154 3.11 -10.94 -22.25
C VAL A 154 2.00 -10.79 -23.27
N ILE A 155 1.53 -11.91 -23.81
CA ILE A 155 0.36 -11.98 -24.70
C ILE A 155 -0.74 -12.70 -23.93
N PRO A 156 -1.71 -11.97 -23.32
CA PRO A 156 -2.71 -12.55 -22.42
C PRO A 156 -3.52 -13.71 -23.04
N GLU A 157 -3.80 -13.63 -24.35
CA GLU A 157 -4.57 -14.62 -25.09
C GLU A 157 -3.85 -15.98 -25.22
N GLN A 158 -2.52 -15.99 -25.08
CA GLN A 158 -1.70 -17.19 -25.16
C GLN A 158 -1.46 -17.84 -23.79
N LEU A 159 -1.84 -17.17 -22.70
CA LEU A 159 -1.68 -17.70 -21.36
C LEU A 159 -2.85 -18.61 -20.99
N PRO A 160 -2.59 -19.79 -20.39
CA PRO A 160 -3.66 -20.62 -19.88
C PRO A 160 -4.43 -19.86 -18.78
N PRO A 161 -5.76 -19.93 -18.76
CA PRO A 161 -6.54 -19.26 -17.74
C PRO A 161 -6.20 -19.84 -16.35
N PRO A 162 -6.15 -19.01 -15.30
CA PRO A 162 -6.00 -19.51 -13.95
C PRO A 162 -7.20 -20.39 -13.57
N GLN A 163 -6.96 -21.41 -12.75
CA GLN A 163 -8.03 -22.22 -12.18
C GLN A 163 -8.77 -21.40 -11.12
N LEU A 164 -9.98 -20.95 -11.46
CA LEU A 164 -10.85 -20.22 -10.57
C LEU A 164 -11.95 -21.17 -10.04
N PRO A 165 -12.39 -21.02 -8.77
CA PRO A 165 -13.52 -21.79 -8.27
C PRO A 165 -14.77 -21.51 -9.11
N THR A 166 -15.36 -22.55 -9.70
CA THR A 166 -16.57 -22.43 -10.53
C THR A 166 -17.87 -22.52 -9.73
N TRP A 167 -17.78 -22.96 -8.48
CA TRP A 167 -18.90 -23.20 -7.58
C TRP A 167 -19.19 -22.05 -6.62
N GLN A 168 -18.45 -20.94 -6.73
CA GLN A 168 -18.48 -19.86 -5.74
C GLN A 168 -18.30 -18.50 -6.40
N ASP A 169 -19.21 -17.57 -6.10
CA ASP A 169 -19.01 -16.17 -6.44
C ASP A 169 -17.91 -15.57 -5.55
N CYS A 170 -16.75 -15.29 -6.14
CA CYS A 170 -15.63 -14.61 -5.47
C CYS A 170 -15.86 -13.09 -5.33
N HIS A 171 -17.09 -12.67 -5.02
CA HIS A 171 -17.45 -11.26 -4.85
C HIS A 171 -17.03 -10.72 -3.48
N GLU A 172 -16.70 -9.43 -3.40
CA GLU A 172 -16.19 -8.79 -2.18
C GLU A 172 -17.16 -8.92 -1.00
N LEU A 173 -18.46 -8.70 -1.25
CA LEU A 173 -19.53 -8.82 -0.25
C LEU A 173 -19.59 -10.23 0.36
N TRP A 174 -19.47 -11.26 -0.50
CA TRP A 174 -19.50 -12.65 -0.07
C TRP A 174 -18.25 -12.99 0.76
N SER A 175 -17.07 -12.55 0.31
CA SER A 175 -15.80 -12.76 1.01
C SER A 175 -15.77 -12.05 2.37
N LYS A 176 -16.30 -10.81 2.45
CA LYS A 176 -16.43 -10.07 3.71
C LYS A 176 -17.39 -10.78 4.68
N LYS A 177 -18.54 -11.27 4.20
CA LYS A 177 -19.52 -12.01 5.01
C LYS A 177 -18.92 -13.31 5.58
N ARG A 178 -18.21 -14.09 4.76
CA ARG A 178 -17.54 -15.32 5.21
C ARG A 178 -16.44 -15.03 6.24
N ARG A 179 -15.58 -14.03 6.01
CA ARG A 179 -14.53 -13.65 6.99
C ARG A 179 -15.14 -13.21 8.32
N ARG A 180 -16.25 -12.47 8.28
CA ARG A 180 -16.99 -12.07 9.48
C ARG A 180 -17.56 -13.29 10.21
N GLN A 181 -18.23 -14.20 9.49
CA GLN A 181 -18.77 -15.44 10.07
C GLN A 181 -17.68 -16.33 10.69
N LEU A 182 -16.52 -16.47 10.03
CA LEU A 182 -15.39 -17.22 10.57
C LEU A 182 -14.81 -16.58 11.84
N ARG A 183 -14.71 -15.23 11.88
CA ARG A 183 -14.32 -14.51 13.10
C ARG A 183 -15.33 -14.71 14.23
N GLU A 184 -16.62 -14.56 13.93
CA GLU A 184 -17.70 -14.76 14.91
C GLU A 184 -17.71 -16.22 15.43
N GLN A 185 -17.49 -17.21 14.57
CA GLN A 185 -17.34 -18.62 14.97
C GLN A 185 -16.10 -18.84 15.84
N GLN A 186 -14.96 -18.26 15.48
CA GLN A 186 -13.72 -18.37 16.26
C GLN A 186 -13.83 -17.67 17.62
N GLU A 187 -14.46 -16.49 17.69
CA GLU A 187 -14.74 -15.75 18.92
C GLU A 187 -15.71 -16.51 19.82
N SER A 188 -16.74 -17.14 19.24
CA SER A 188 -17.69 -17.99 19.98
C SER A 188 -17.05 -19.28 20.50
N ALA A 189 -16.11 -19.88 19.76
CA ALA A 189 -15.36 -21.05 20.17
C ALA A 189 -14.35 -20.76 21.30
N LEU A 190 -13.91 -19.50 21.40
CA LEU A 190 -12.96 -19.02 22.42
C LEU A 190 -13.65 -18.37 23.64
N ASN A 191 -14.99 -18.37 23.72
CA ASN A 191 -15.78 -17.68 24.77
C ASN A 191 -15.38 -16.21 24.98
N LEU A 192 -14.96 -15.50 23.92
CA LEU A 192 -14.62 -14.09 23.99
C LEU A 192 -15.90 -13.24 23.87
N PRO A 193 -16.08 -12.18 24.68
CA PRO A 193 -17.24 -11.30 24.54
C PRO A 193 -17.18 -10.56 23.19
N PRO A 194 -18.32 -10.38 22.49
CA PRO A 194 -18.35 -9.76 21.17
C PRO A 194 -17.85 -8.30 21.22
N GLY A 195 -16.94 -7.94 20.29
CA GLY A 195 -16.62 -6.54 19.98
C GLY A 195 -15.28 -5.96 20.45
N LYS A 196 -14.29 -6.76 20.88
CA LYS A 196 -12.93 -6.22 21.12
C LYS A 196 -12.06 -6.31 19.85
N PRO A 197 -11.46 -5.20 19.37
CA PRO A 197 -10.46 -5.28 18.31
C PRO A 197 -9.22 -6.01 18.85
N SER A 198 -8.82 -7.10 18.17
CA SER A 198 -7.57 -7.80 18.44
C SER A 198 -6.39 -6.90 18.07
N GLY A 199 -5.87 -6.17 19.05
CA GLY A 199 -4.57 -5.51 18.92
C GLY A 199 -3.48 -6.57 18.75
N SER A 200 -2.80 -6.55 17.61
CA SER A 200 -1.63 -7.38 17.37
C SER A 200 -0.45 -6.87 18.20
N THR A 201 -0.38 -7.28 19.47
CA THR A 201 0.85 -7.18 20.27
C THR A 201 1.73 -8.37 19.90
N ILE A 202 2.69 -8.15 19.01
CA ILE A 202 3.79 -9.10 18.79
C ILE A 202 4.65 -9.05 20.06
N LYS A 203 4.51 -10.04 20.94
CA LYS A 203 5.52 -10.36 21.96
C LYS A 203 6.52 -11.32 21.33
N LEU A 204 7.79 -10.93 21.30
CA LEU A 204 8.90 -11.88 21.20
C LEU A 204 9.33 -12.21 22.64
N ASP A 205 8.83 -13.33 23.16
CA ASP A 205 9.52 -14.10 24.20
C ASP A 205 10.47 -15.05 23.45
N GLY A 206 11.70 -15.39 23.81
CA GLY A 206 12.55 -15.15 24.96
C GLY A 206 13.70 -16.18 24.82
N ILE A 207 14.95 -15.81 25.08
CA ILE A 207 16.03 -16.77 25.33
C ILE A 207 16.52 -16.50 26.74
N THR A 208 16.18 -17.43 27.63
CA THR A 208 16.64 -17.50 29.02
C THR A 208 17.98 -18.24 29.06
N LEU A 209 18.98 -17.68 29.75
CA LEU A 209 20.10 -18.44 30.29
C LEU A 209 20.06 -18.36 31.83
N PRO A 210 20.46 -19.44 32.54
CA PRO A 210 20.19 -19.60 33.96
C PRO A 210 21.14 -18.75 34.81
N GLY A 211 20.58 -18.15 35.86
CA GLY A 211 21.33 -17.39 36.84
C GLY A 211 22.02 -18.26 37.88
N THR A 212 23.10 -17.73 38.45
CA THR A 212 23.61 -18.11 39.77
C THR A 212 24.20 -16.87 40.46
N GLY A 213 23.77 -16.63 41.70
CA GLY A 213 24.58 -16.00 42.76
C GLY A 213 24.63 -14.47 42.83
N ALA A 214 23.79 -13.88 43.67
CA ALA A 214 24.21 -12.75 44.54
C ALA A 214 24.96 -13.35 45.77
N PRO A 215 25.63 -12.59 46.67
CA PRO A 215 25.48 -11.14 46.93
C PRO A 215 26.80 -10.40 47.33
N THR A 216 26.62 -9.16 47.85
CA THR A 216 27.60 -8.25 48.50
C THR A 216 28.49 -7.49 47.51
N GLY A 217 28.78 -6.19 47.61
CA GLY A 217 28.63 -5.15 48.62
C GLY A 217 29.74 -4.12 48.34
N ILE A 218 29.58 -2.88 48.86
CA ILE A 218 30.62 -1.84 49.06
C ILE A 218 30.85 -0.81 47.93
N ASN A 219 30.56 0.46 48.30
CA ASN A 219 31.22 1.75 48.01
C ASN A 219 32.40 1.74 47.00
N MET A 220 32.64 2.76 46.17
CA MET A 220 32.95 4.15 46.55
C MET A 220 33.25 4.96 45.26
N LEU A 221 33.03 6.28 45.35
CA LEU A 221 33.38 7.40 44.43
C LEU A 221 32.50 7.63 43.20
#